data_AF-A0A4Q3CJW5-F1
#
_entry.id   AF-A0A4Q3CJW5-F1
#
_cell.length_a   1.000
_cell.length_b   1.000
_cell.length_c   1.000
_cell.angle_alpha   90.00
_cell.angle_beta   90.00
_cell.angle_gamma   90.00
#
_symmetry.space_group_name_H-M   'P 1'
#
loop_
_entity.id
_entity.type
_entity.pdbx_description
1 polymer ?
#
loop_
_entity_poly.entity_id
_entity_poly.type
_entity_poly.pdbx_seq_one_letter_code
_entity_poly.pdbx_strand_id
1 'polypeptide(L)'
;MTSKTVLERAFELARSGQFSRWNEVAKRLSREGYMGVTSHFSGVHLRRQINELCLAAQTGEPGGNIPLEEAEPHSANDTATDPGDCAQPRSG
;
A
#
# COMPACT_ATOMS: atom_id res chain seq x y z
N MET A 1 17.08 6.83 -6.27
CA MET A 1 17.24 5.93 -5.12
C MET A 1 16.00 6.09 -4.25
N THR A 2 15.10 5.11 -4.21
CA THR A 2 13.86 5.22 -3.43
C THR A 2 14.17 4.96 -1.95
N SER A 3 14.20 6.03 -1.16
CA SER A 3 14.31 5.94 0.30
C SER A 3 13.02 5.31 0.84
N LYS A 4 13.08 4.05 1.29
CA LYS A 4 11.93 3.37 1.89
C LYS A 4 11.47 4.07 3.16
N THR A 5 10.17 4.25 3.31
CA THR A 5 9.57 4.81 4.52
C THR A 5 9.53 3.78 5.65
N VAL A 6 9.36 4.26 6.89
CA VAL A 6 9.19 3.42 8.09
C VAL A 6 8.03 2.42 7.92
N LEU A 7 6.95 2.87 7.29
CA LEU A 7 5.74 2.06 7.09
C LEU A 7 5.97 0.96 6.07
N GLU A 8 6.51 1.28 4.91
CA GLU A 8 6.85 0.27 3.88
C GLU A 8 7.76 -0.81 4.46
N ARG A 9 8.78 -0.40 5.22
CA ARG A 9 9.68 -1.34 5.87
C ARG A 9 8.98 -2.17 6.95
N ALA A 10 8.05 -1.59 7.71
CA ALA A 10 7.24 -2.34 8.67
C ALA A 10 6.42 -3.45 8.00
N PHE A 11 5.80 -3.14 6.85
CA PHE A 11 5.01 -4.11 6.09
C PHE A 11 5.88 -5.23 5.52
N GLU A 12 7.08 -4.92 5.01
CA GLU A 12 8.04 -5.93 4.57
C GLU A 12 8.42 -6.89 5.70
N LEU A 13 8.74 -6.35 6.88
CA LEU A 13 9.10 -7.15 8.05
C LEU A 13 7.93 -8.03 8.51
N ALA A 14 6.71 -7.51 8.52
CA ALA A 14 5.52 -8.27 8.87
C ALA A 14 5.26 -9.43 7.90
N ARG A 15 5.38 -9.19 6.58
CA ARG A 15 5.23 -10.22 5.53
C ARG A 15 6.31 -11.29 5.57
N SER A 16 7.47 -11.00 6.14
CA SER A 16 8.56 -11.99 6.25
C SER A 16 8.24 -13.15 7.19
N GLY A 17 7.20 -13.04 8.03
CA GLY A 17 6.83 -14.06 9.01
C GLY A 17 7.81 -14.22 10.19
N GLN A 18 8.95 -13.52 10.16
CA GLN A 18 9.98 -13.58 11.21
C GLN A 18 9.56 -12.96 12.54
N PHE A 19 8.49 -12.17 12.56
CA PHE A 19 8.00 -11.45 13.73
C PHE A 19 6.53 -11.80 13.95
N SER A 20 6.12 -12.03 15.21
CA SER A 20 4.72 -12.31 15.54
C SER A 20 3.93 -11.07 15.98
N ARG A 21 4.61 -9.95 16.27
CA ARG A 21 3.99 -8.75 16.85
C ARG A 21 4.61 -7.45 16.35
N TRP A 22 3.79 -6.39 16.28
CA TRP A 22 4.20 -5.04 15.90
C TRP A 22 5.34 -4.47 16.75
N ASN A 23 5.42 -4.83 18.04
CA ASN A 23 6.50 -4.39 18.93
C ASN A 23 7.87 -4.89 18.47
N GLU A 24 7.95 -6.11 17.94
CA GLU A 24 9.21 -6.65 17.42
C GLU A 24 9.61 -5.98 16.12
N VAL A 25 8.63 -5.73 15.24
CA VAL A 25 8.82 -4.95 14.01
C VAL A 25 9.34 -3.55 14.35
N ALA A 26 8.72 -2.85 15.31
CA ALA A 26 9.17 -1.54 15.77
C ALA A 26 10.61 -1.59 16.32
N LYS A 27 10.94 -2.59 17.14
CA LYS A 27 12.29 -2.78 17.67
C LYS A 27 13.31 -3.04 16.56
N ARG A 28 12.93 -3.79 15.53
CA ARG A 28 13.78 -4.04 14.35
C ARG A 28 14.02 -2.75 13.56
N LEU A 29 12.99 -1.94 13.33
CA LEU A 29 13.09 -0.65 12.64
C LEU A 29 13.98 0.33 13.40
N SER A 30 13.83 0.43 14.71
CA SER A 30 14.72 1.26 15.53
C SER A 30 16.18 0.80 15.45
N ARG A 31 16.44 -0.51 15.37
CA ARG A 31 17.78 -1.07 15.14
C ARG A 31 18.32 -0.82 13.74
N GLU A 32 17.45 -0.69 12.74
CA GLU A 32 17.83 -0.30 11.38
C GLU A 32 18.10 1.22 11.26
N GLY A 33 17.84 2.00 12.31
CA GLY A 33 18.09 3.44 12.32
C GLY A 33 16.92 4.28 11.81
N TYR A 34 15.73 3.69 11.68
CA TYR A 34 14.53 4.47 11.35
C TYR A 34 14.15 5.38 12.52
N MET A 35 13.88 6.65 12.20
CA MET A 35 13.42 7.65 13.15
C MET A 35 11.90 7.69 13.21
N GLY A 36 11.34 8.14 14.35
CA GLY A 36 9.90 8.35 14.48
C GLY A 36 9.06 7.07 14.53
N VAL A 37 9.66 5.89 14.72
CA VAL A 37 8.96 4.60 14.76
C VAL A 37 7.79 4.65 15.75
N THR A 38 8.01 5.09 16.98
CA THR A 38 6.95 5.20 17.99
C THR A 38 5.80 6.13 17.60
N SER A 39 6.07 7.23 16.90
CA SER A 39 5.03 8.14 16.39
C SER A 39 4.20 7.47 15.29
N HIS A 40 4.83 6.78 14.34
CA HIS A 40 4.13 6.03 13.30
C HIS A 40 3.28 4.90 13.89
N PHE A 41 3.81 4.18 14.89
CA PHE A 41 3.13 3.12 15.60
C PHE A 41 2.25 3.61 16.76
N SER A 42 1.88 4.89 16.83
CA SER A 42 0.99 5.40 17.90
C SER A 42 -0.46 4.90 17.72
N GLY A 43 -0.90 4.69 16.49
CA GLY A 43 -2.27 4.26 16.16
C GLY A 43 -2.55 2.79 16.44
N VAL A 44 -3.64 2.51 17.15
CA VAL A 44 -4.14 1.14 17.42
C VAL A 44 -4.43 0.37 16.12
N HIS A 45 -4.96 1.05 15.10
CA HIS A 45 -5.30 0.42 13.82
C HIS A 45 -4.05 -0.13 13.11
N LEU A 46 -2.98 0.67 13.00
CA LEU A 46 -1.73 0.23 12.36
C LEU A 46 -1.10 -0.94 13.12
N ARG A 47 -1.09 -0.90 14.46
CA ARG A 47 -0.61 -2.01 15.29
C ARG A 47 -1.37 -3.30 15.02
N ARG A 48 -2.70 -3.20 14.86
CA ARG A 48 -3.56 -4.35 14.55
C ARG A 48 -3.23 -4.92 13.17
N GLN A 49 -3.13 -4.07 12.15
CA GLN A 49 -2.81 -4.47 10.79
C GLN A 49 -1.44 -5.18 10.69
N ILE A 50 -0.41 -4.65 11.35
CA ILE A 50 0.91 -5.30 11.38
C ILE A 50 0.85 -6.66 12.09
N ASN A 51 0.12 -6.77 13.21
CA ASN A 51 -0.06 -8.06 13.89
C ASN A 51 -0.80 -9.07 13.00
N GLU A 52 -1.87 -8.65 12.32
CA GLU A 52 -2.64 -9.52 11.41
C GLU A 52 -1.73 -10.05 10.30
N LEU A 53 -0.90 -9.19 9.69
CA LEU A 53 0.07 -9.60 8.66
C LEU A 53 1.15 -10.54 9.18
N CYS A 54 1.70 -10.26 10.37
CA CYS A 54 2.66 -11.14 11.03
C CYS A 54 2.09 -12.56 11.23
N LEU A 55 0.84 -12.63 11.71
CA LEU A 55 0.17 -13.91 11.96
C LEU A 55 -0.13 -14.64 10.65
N ALA A 56 -0.65 -13.94 9.64
CA ALA A 56 -0.94 -14.50 8.33
C ALA A 56 0.32 -15.13 7.69
N ALA A 57 1.45 -14.40 7.76
CA ALA A 57 2.73 -14.88 7.23
C ALA A 57 3.26 -16.13 7.96
N GLN A 58 2.94 -16.32 9.24
CA GLN A 58 3.34 -17.50 10.02
C GLN A 58 2.44 -18.71 9.73
N THR A 59 1.16 -18.48 9.45
CA THR A 59 0.20 -19.55 9.19
C THR A 59 0.30 -20.14 7.78
N GLY A 60 1.14 -19.59 6.89
CA GLY A 60 1.35 -20.10 5.54
C GLY A 60 0.20 -19.84 4.56
N GLU A 61 -0.92 -19.32 5.05
CA GLU A 61 -2.03 -18.85 4.22
C GLU A 61 -1.75 -17.42 3.76
N PRO A 62 -1.57 -17.15 2.45
CA PRO A 62 -1.57 -15.79 1.90
C PRO A 62 -3.00 -15.23 1.91
N GLY A 63 -3.63 -15.15 3.07
CA GLY A 63 -5.04 -14.80 3.25
C GLY A 63 -5.23 -13.55 4.10
N GLY A 64 -5.27 -12.39 3.46
CA GLY A 64 -5.59 -11.12 4.12
C GLY A 64 -5.51 -9.93 3.17
N ASN A 65 -6.54 -9.81 2.31
CA ASN A 65 -6.96 -8.66 1.50
C ASN A 65 -5.90 -7.71 0.88
N ILE A 66 -5.43 -8.06 -0.31
CA ILE A 66 -5.12 -7.07 -1.34
C ILE A 66 -6.14 -7.23 -2.47
N PRO A 67 -7.01 -6.25 -2.75
CA PRO A 67 -7.20 -5.85 -4.13
C PRO A 67 -5.84 -5.29 -4.56
N LEU A 68 -5.06 -6.12 -5.27
CA LEU A 68 -4.06 -5.62 -6.19
C LEU A 68 -4.83 -4.85 -7.26
N GLU A 69 -4.87 -3.54 -7.10
CA GLU A 69 -5.10 -2.63 -8.20
C GLU A 69 -3.83 -1.76 -8.17
N GLU A 70 -2.72 -2.10 -8.83
CA GLU A 70 -2.55 -2.69 -10.17
C GLU A 70 -3.51 -2.09 -11.19
N ALA A 71 -3.49 -0.76 -11.27
CA ALA A 71 -3.78 -0.06 -12.51
C ALA A 71 -2.86 1.17 -12.64
N GLU A 72 -1.54 0.93 -12.67
CA GLU A 72 -0.72 1.72 -13.59
C GLU A 72 -0.77 0.96 -14.92
N PRO A 73 -1.41 1.57 -15.94
CA PRO A 73 -0.56 2.15 -16.96
C PRO A 73 -0.91 3.62 -17.19
N HIS A 74 0.03 4.48 -16.81
CA HIS A 74 0.22 5.72 -17.54
C HIS A 74 0.52 5.40 -19.01
N SER A 75 0.00 6.27 -19.90
CA SER A 75 0.46 6.47 -21.28
C SER A 75 -0.22 5.63 -22.37
N ALA A 76 -1.32 6.18 -22.89
CA ALA A 76 -1.51 6.35 -24.33
C ALA A 76 -2.49 7.51 -24.56
N ASN A 77 -1.94 8.71 -24.49
CA ASN A 77 -2.35 9.85 -25.29
C ASN A 77 -2.54 9.42 -26.77
N ASP A 78 -3.78 9.15 -27.17
CA ASP A 78 -4.19 9.14 -28.57
C ASP A 78 -5.03 10.38 -28.85
N THR A 79 -4.35 11.35 -29.45
CA THR A 79 -4.92 12.49 -30.13
C THR A 79 -5.30 12.03 -31.53
N ALA A 80 -6.58 12.09 -31.88
CA ALA A 80 -7.17 12.15 -33.23
C ALA A 80 -8.56 11.47 -33.15
N THR A 81 -9.67 11.93 -33.71
CA THR A 81 -10.00 13.03 -34.61
C THR A 81 -11.53 13.11 -34.59
N ASP A 82 -12.06 14.31 -34.74
CA ASP A 82 -13.44 14.66 -35.10
C ASP A 82 -14.13 13.62 -36.01
N PRO A 83 -15.35 13.19 -35.65
CA PRO A 83 -16.39 13.14 -36.65
C PRO A 83 -17.52 14.05 -36.22
N GLY A 84 -17.59 15.19 -36.90
CA GLY A 84 -18.68 16.11 -36.75
C GLY A 84 -20.06 15.54 -37.06
N ASP A 85 -20.99 16.48 -36.96
CA ASP A 85 -22.30 16.50 -37.57
C ASP A 85 -23.47 15.79 -36.84
N CYS A 86 -24.61 16.47 -36.93
CA CYS A 86 -25.96 16.16 -36.43
C CYS A 86 -26.18 16.35 -34.91
N ALA A 87 -27.00 17.28 -34.41
CA ALA A 87 -28.00 18.13 -35.07
C ALA A 87 -28.44 19.30 -34.15
N GLN A 88 -28.57 20.49 -34.72
CA GLN A 88 -29.60 21.47 -34.36
C GLN A 88 -30.35 21.81 -35.66
N PRO A 89 -31.70 21.87 -35.64
CA PRO A 89 -32.36 23.19 -35.53
C PRO A 89 -33.62 23.14 -34.64
N ARG A 90 -33.81 24.06 -33.68
CA ARG A 90 -34.47 25.38 -33.79
C ARG A 90 -35.92 25.34 -34.30
N SER A 91 -36.83 25.57 -33.35
CA SER A 91 -38.02 26.42 -33.41
C SER A 91 -39.03 26.23 -34.54
N GLY A 92 -40.22 25.76 -34.15
CA GLY A 92 -41.51 26.07 -34.76
C GLY A 92 -42.48 26.41 -33.64
#